data_AF-A0A531JTI1-F1
#
_entry.id   AF-A0A531JTI1-F1
#
_cell.length_a   1.000
_cell.length_b   1.000
_cell.length_c   1.000
_cell.angle_alpha   90.00
_cell.angle_beta   90.00
_cell.angle_gamma   90.00
#
_symmetry.space_group_name_H-M   'P 1'
#
loop_
_entity.id
_entity.type
_entity.pdbx_description
1 polymer ?
#
loop_
_entity_poly.entity_id
_entity_poly.type
_entity_poly.pdbx_seq_one_letter_code
_entity_poly.pdbx_strand_id
1 'polypeptide(L)'
;IQVLGDFTPVVERISIDEAFADVAGCTHLFGPPAEIATTIRRRVRAELGLPISVGVARTKHLAKIASQVAKPDGLVVVDPRHELEFLHDLPVELMWGVGPVTRERLAGIGVRTIGELAKTNG
;
A
#
# COMPACT_ATOMS: atom_id res chain seq x y z
N ILE A 1 5.78 -13.84 6.91
CA ILE A 1 6.10 -13.00 8.08
C ILE A 1 5.20 -13.48 9.20
N GLN A 2 5.75 -14.13 10.23
CA GLN A 2 4.95 -14.69 11.33
C GLN A 2 4.10 -13.62 12.03
N VAL A 3 4.67 -12.41 12.25
CA VAL A 3 3.97 -11.28 12.89
C VAL A 3 2.62 -10.96 12.23
N LEU A 4 2.50 -11.00 10.90
CA LEU A 4 1.21 -10.73 10.23
C LEU A 4 0.16 -11.80 10.55
N GLY A 5 0.60 -13.06 10.62
CA GLY A 5 -0.24 -14.21 10.94
C GLY A 5 -0.84 -14.18 12.35
N ASP A 6 -0.21 -13.45 13.28
CA ASP A 6 -0.73 -13.26 14.64
C ASP A 6 -1.95 -12.31 14.68
N PHE A 7 -2.14 -11.48 13.65
CA PHE A 7 -3.28 -10.56 13.56
C PHE A 7 -4.41 -11.11 12.71
N THR A 8 -4.08 -11.81 11.62
CA THR A 8 -5.07 -12.35 10.69
C THR A 8 -4.57 -13.63 10.02
N PRO A 9 -5.45 -14.63 9.82
CA PRO A 9 -5.11 -15.78 9.00
C PRO A 9 -5.11 -15.45 7.49
N VAL A 10 -5.67 -14.30 7.09
CA VAL A 10 -5.81 -13.92 5.67
C VAL A 10 -4.58 -13.13 5.23
N VAL A 11 -3.47 -13.85 5.04
CA VAL A 11 -2.19 -13.30 4.59
C VAL A 11 -1.82 -13.86 3.23
N GLU A 12 -1.52 -12.98 2.27
CA GLU A 12 -1.05 -13.34 0.94
C GLU A 12 0.36 -12.80 0.72
N ARG A 13 1.33 -13.70 0.57
CA ARG A 13 2.73 -13.34 0.34
C ARG A 13 2.97 -13.10 -1.15
N ILE A 14 3.54 -11.95 -1.50
CA ILE A 14 3.86 -11.57 -2.89
C ILE A 14 5.33 -11.84 -3.20
N SER A 15 6.22 -11.54 -2.24
CA SER A 15 7.67 -11.74 -2.36
C SER A 15 8.28 -12.11 -1.01
N ILE A 16 9.62 -12.14 -0.92
CA ILE A 16 10.30 -12.37 0.35
C ILE A 16 9.97 -11.27 1.38
N ASP A 17 9.83 -10.03 0.92
CA ASP A 17 9.69 -8.80 1.70
C ASP A 17 8.30 -8.14 1.61
N GLU A 18 7.42 -8.61 0.72
CA GLU A 18 6.07 -8.06 0.55
C GLU A 18 4.96 -9.10 0.82
N ALA A 19 3.93 -8.67 1.53
CA ALA A 19 2.70 -9.42 1.75
C ALA A 19 1.49 -8.49 1.94
N PHE A 20 0.30 -8.97 1.59
CA PHE A 20 -0.98 -8.36 1.97
C PHE A 20 -1.57 -9.10 3.17
N ALA A 21 -2.30 -8.38 4.01
CA ALA A 21 -3.03 -8.92 5.15
C ALA A 21 -4.43 -8.27 5.20
N ASP A 22 -5.49 -9.08 5.19
CA ASP A 22 -6.85 -8.59 5.39
C ASP A 22 -7.18 -8.58 6.88
N VAL A 23 -7.43 -7.40 7.42
CA VAL A 23 -7.68 -7.17 8.85
C VAL A 23 -9.13 -6.76 9.14
N ALA A 24 -10.03 -6.79 8.14
CA ALA A 24 -11.41 -6.34 8.30
C ALA A 24 -12.14 -7.07 9.44
N GLY A 25 -11.95 -8.40 9.53
CA GLY A 25 -12.51 -9.25 10.58
C GLY A 25 -11.80 -9.18 11.93
N CYS A 26 -10.71 -8.42 12.04
CA CYS A 26 -9.81 -8.44 13.20
C CYS A 26 -9.93 -7.19 14.08
N THR A 27 -10.77 -6.23 13.68
CA THR A 27 -10.85 -4.90 14.30
C THR A 27 -11.35 -4.91 15.74
N HIS A 28 -12.23 -5.85 16.09
CA HIS A 28 -12.70 -6.01 17.48
C HIS A 28 -11.60 -6.51 18.43
N LEU A 29 -10.61 -7.25 17.92
CA LEU A 29 -9.54 -7.84 18.73
C LEU A 29 -8.34 -6.90 18.86
N PHE A 30 -8.01 -6.19 17.77
CA PHE A 30 -6.74 -5.47 17.65
C PHE A 30 -6.90 -3.98 17.32
N GLY A 31 -8.14 -3.46 17.32
CA GLY A 31 -8.44 -2.06 17.03
C GLY A 31 -8.58 -1.75 15.54
N PRO A 32 -8.77 -0.48 15.18
CA PRO A 32 -8.91 -0.07 13.78
C PRO A 32 -7.66 -0.40 12.95
N PRO A 33 -7.78 -0.51 11.61
CA PRO A 33 -6.67 -0.89 10.73
C PRO A 33 -5.39 -0.05 10.91
N ALA A 34 -5.53 1.24 11.25
CA ALA A 34 -4.39 2.12 11.53
C ALA A 34 -3.59 1.69 12.78
N GLU A 35 -4.27 1.24 13.85
CA GLU A 35 -3.64 0.75 15.07
C GLU A 35 -3.00 -0.62 14.87
N ILE A 36 -3.68 -1.51 14.11
CA ILE A 36 -3.14 -2.80 13.71
C ILE A 36 -1.83 -2.59 12.93
N ALA A 37 -1.85 -1.73 11.91
CA ALA A 37 -0.66 -1.42 11.12
C ALA A 37 0.48 -0.83 11.95
N THR A 38 0.17 0.12 12.84
CA THR A 38 1.15 0.71 13.78
C THR A 38 1.78 -0.37 14.67
N THR A 39 0.97 -1.28 15.19
CA THR A 39 1.42 -2.37 16.05
C THR A 39 2.29 -3.36 15.30
N ILE A 40 1.90 -3.75 14.08
CA ILE A 40 2.70 -4.61 13.20
C ILE A 40 4.07 -3.99 12.94
N ARG A 41 4.13 -2.70 12.57
CA ARG A 41 5.41 -2.00 12.36
C ARG A 41 6.31 -2.05 13.59
N ARG A 42 5.76 -1.74 14.76
CA ARG A 42 6.49 -1.80 16.04
C ARG A 42 7.00 -3.22 16.32
N ARG A 43 6.16 -4.25 16.15
CA ARG A 43 6.52 -5.65 16.41
C ARG A 43 7.59 -6.14 15.46
N VAL A 44 7.46 -5.88 14.15
CA VAL A 44 8.49 -6.26 13.17
C VAL A 44 9.83 -5.59 13.49
N ARG A 45 9.81 -4.31 13.88
CA ARG A 45 11.03 -3.62 14.32
C ARG A 45 11.65 -4.24 15.57
N ALA A 46 10.85 -4.57 16.57
CA ALA A 46 11.32 -5.14 17.84
C ALA A 46 11.80 -6.60 17.71
N GLU A 47 11.09 -7.43 16.94
CA GLU A 47 11.34 -8.87 16.83
C GLU A 47 12.39 -9.21 15.77
N LEU A 48 12.44 -8.47 14.66
CA LEU A 48 13.30 -8.77 13.52
C LEU A 48 14.40 -7.71 13.30
N GLY A 49 14.34 -6.57 13.99
CA GLY A 49 15.27 -5.46 13.78
C GLY A 49 15.05 -4.71 12.45
N LEU A 50 14.05 -5.09 11.66
CA LEU A 50 13.83 -4.55 10.32
C LEU A 50 12.81 -3.38 10.34
N PRO A 51 13.11 -2.24 9.69
CA PRO A 51 12.08 -1.25 9.40
C PRO A 51 11.14 -1.76 8.31
N ILE A 52 9.86 -1.42 8.40
CA ILE A 52 8.88 -1.74 7.35
C ILE A 52 7.96 -0.56 7.07
N SER A 53 7.66 -0.38 5.79
CA SER A 53 6.63 0.55 5.33
C SER A 53 5.30 -0.19 5.18
N VAL A 54 4.20 0.42 5.63
CA VAL A 54 2.87 -0.17 5.56
C VAL A 54 1.88 0.81 4.91
N GLY A 55 1.12 0.30 3.95
CA GLY A 55 -0.01 1.00 3.35
C GLY A 55 -1.32 0.32 3.75
N VAL A 56 -2.30 1.11 4.19
CA VAL A 56 -3.63 0.64 4.59
C VAL A 56 -4.67 1.28 3.68
N ALA A 57 -5.48 0.48 3.02
CA ALA A 57 -6.54 0.93 2.12
C ALA A 57 -7.61 -0.16 1.91
N ARG A 58 -8.73 0.19 1.25
CA ARG A 58 -9.84 -0.75 0.97
C ARG A 58 -9.51 -1.84 -0.06
N THR A 59 -8.53 -1.61 -0.92
CA THR A 59 -8.14 -2.57 -1.98
C THR A 59 -6.65 -2.86 -1.92
N LYS A 60 -6.25 -4.06 -2.36
CA LYS A 60 -4.83 -4.46 -2.42
C LYS A 60 -4.00 -3.53 -3.29
N HIS A 61 -4.55 -3.09 -4.43
CA HIS A 61 -3.85 -2.18 -5.34
C HIS A 61 -3.56 -0.84 -4.66
N LEU A 62 -4.57 -0.22 -4.03
CA LEU A 62 -4.40 1.05 -3.32
C LEU A 62 -3.50 0.88 -2.08
N ALA A 63 -3.60 -0.24 -1.36
CA ALA A 63 -2.73 -0.54 -0.23
C ALA A 63 -1.26 -0.68 -0.66
N LYS A 64 -0.99 -1.25 -1.84
CA LYS A 64 0.35 -1.34 -2.40
C LYS A 64 0.89 0.02 -2.83
N ILE A 65 0.07 0.87 -3.46
CA ILE A 65 0.46 2.25 -3.78
C ILE A 65 0.79 3.00 -2.48
N ALA A 66 -0.09 2.96 -1.49
CA ALA A 66 0.10 3.57 -0.18
C ALA A 66 1.38 3.06 0.51
N SER A 67 1.72 1.77 0.38
CA SER A 67 2.95 1.24 0.97
C SER A 67 4.21 1.74 0.26
N GLN A 68 4.16 2.01 -1.05
CA GLN A 68 5.26 2.68 -1.75
C GLN A 68 5.41 4.15 -1.32
N VAL A 69 4.29 4.88 -1.19
CA VAL A 69 4.29 6.27 -0.67
C VAL A 69 4.83 6.33 0.76
N ALA A 70 4.56 5.30 1.57
CA ALA A 70 5.05 5.17 2.93
C ALA A 70 6.55 4.83 3.03
N LYS A 71 7.31 4.71 1.93
CA LYS A 71 8.75 4.43 1.99
C LYS A 71 9.58 5.70 2.24
N PRO A 72 10.68 5.61 3.01
CA PRO A 72 11.10 4.47 3.86
C PRO A 72 10.48 4.54 5.26
N ASP A 73 10.25 3.37 5.89
CA ASP A 73 9.83 3.20 7.30
C ASP A 73 8.64 4.08 7.75
N GLY A 74 7.64 4.23 6.88
CA GLY A 74 6.43 5.00 7.15
C GLY A 74 5.16 4.14 7.24
N LEU A 75 4.07 4.82 7.57
CA LEU A 75 2.72 4.28 7.55
C LEU A 75 1.82 5.27 6.82
N VAL A 76 1.13 4.83 5.78
CA VAL A 76 0.08 5.60 5.10
C VAL A 76 -1.23 4.87 5.27
N VAL A 77 -2.23 5.57 5.79
CA VAL A 77 -3.62 5.10 5.88
C VAL A 77 -4.45 5.97 4.96
N VAL A 78 -5.02 5.37 3.92
CA VAL A 78 -5.84 6.10 2.95
C VAL A 78 -7.27 6.16 3.48
N ASP A 79 -7.81 7.38 3.65
CA ASP A 79 -9.22 7.57 4.00
C ASP A 79 -10.10 7.08 2.84
N PRO A 80 -11.03 6.12 3.06
CA PRO A 80 -11.96 5.64 2.05
C PRO A 80 -12.77 6.73 1.32
N ARG A 81 -12.93 7.91 1.93
CA ARG A 81 -13.66 9.06 1.36
C ARG A 81 -12.82 9.92 0.44
N HIS A 82 -11.48 9.81 0.51
CA HIS A 82 -10.54 10.67 -0.22
C HIS A 82 -9.57 9.85 -1.08
N GLU A 83 -9.94 8.62 -1.47
CA GLU A 83 -9.04 7.72 -2.24
C GLU A 83 -8.65 8.30 -3.60
N LEU A 84 -9.58 8.97 -4.29
CA LEU A 84 -9.30 9.59 -5.59
C LEU A 84 -8.37 10.79 -5.46
N GLU A 85 -8.58 11.63 -4.44
CA GLU A 85 -7.71 12.78 -4.13
C GLU A 85 -6.30 12.30 -3.78
N PHE A 86 -6.20 11.26 -2.94
CA PHE A 86 -4.92 10.62 -2.63
C PHE A 86 -4.22 10.09 -3.89
N LEU A 87 -4.96 9.48 -4.83
CA LEU A 87 -4.38 8.87 -6.02
C LEU A 87 -3.98 9.89 -7.08
N HIS A 88 -4.81 10.88 -7.36
CA HIS A 88 -4.68 11.69 -8.59
C HIS A 88 -3.36 12.46 -8.68
N ASP A 89 -2.82 12.92 -7.55
CA ASP A 89 -1.57 13.68 -7.51
C ASP A 89 -0.32 12.81 -7.53
N LEU A 90 -0.48 11.48 -7.44
CA LEU A 90 0.66 10.56 -7.41
C LEU A 90 1.24 10.31 -8.81
N PRO A 91 2.58 10.12 -8.90
CA PRO A 91 3.22 9.66 -10.12
C PRO A 91 2.62 8.34 -10.60
N VAL A 92 2.41 8.21 -11.91
CA VAL A 92 1.82 7.00 -12.52
C VAL A 92 2.67 5.75 -12.32
N GLU A 93 3.98 5.92 -12.13
CA GLU A 93 4.93 4.83 -11.84
C GLU A 93 4.70 4.15 -10.48
N LEU A 94 3.92 4.75 -9.57
CA LEU A 94 3.54 4.11 -8.32
C LEU A 94 2.46 3.04 -8.51
N MET A 95 1.74 3.05 -9.63
CA MET A 95 0.73 2.02 -9.91
C MET A 95 1.37 0.66 -10.10
N TRP A 96 0.82 -0.35 -9.42
CA TRP A 96 1.32 -1.71 -9.55
C TRP A 96 1.13 -2.23 -10.98
N GLY A 97 2.23 -2.58 -11.64
CA GLY A 97 2.26 -3.03 -13.03
C GLY A 97 2.80 -1.98 -14.01
N VAL A 98 2.99 -0.73 -13.57
CA VAL A 98 3.67 0.31 -14.36
C VAL A 98 5.17 0.20 -14.15
N GLY A 99 5.83 -0.63 -14.97
CA GLY A 99 7.28 -0.72 -15.04
C GLY A 99 7.91 0.41 -15.88
N PRO A 100 9.26 0.48 -15.97
CA PRO A 100 9.97 1.54 -16.68
C PRO A 100 9.51 1.75 -18.13
N VAL A 101 9.29 0.65 -18.86
CA VAL A 101 8.84 0.69 -20.27
C VAL A 101 7.43 1.30 -20.37
N THR A 102 6.51 0.89 -19.51
CA THR A 102 5.14 1.44 -19.51
C THR A 102 5.15 2.92 -19.13
N ARG A 103 5.94 3.29 -18.12
CA ARG A 103 6.13 4.68 -17.72
C ARG A 103 6.64 5.54 -18.88
N GLU A 104 7.65 5.08 -19.62
CA GLU A 104 8.19 5.81 -20.77
C GLU A 104 7.15 6.01 -21.88
N ARG A 105 6.34 4.98 -22.16
CA ARG A 105 5.23 5.07 -23.12
C ARG A 105 4.19 6.11 -22.68
N LEU A 106 3.80 6.09 -21.41
CA LEU A 106 2.85 7.05 -20.84
C LEU A 106 3.40 8.48 -20.88
N ALA A 107 4.67 8.65 -20.52
CA ALA A 107 5.34 9.95 -20.61
C ALA A 107 5.38 10.48 -22.06
N GLY A 108 5.55 9.60 -23.05
CA GLY A 108 5.51 9.94 -24.47
C GLY A 108 4.17 10.50 -24.96
N ILE A 109 3.07 10.19 -24.27
CA ILE A 109 1.74 10.76 -24.54
C ILE A 109 1.33 11.84 -23.53
N GLY A 110 2.28 12.34 -22.72
CA GLY A 110 2.05 13.41 -21.75
C GLY A 110 1.44 12.97 -20.41
N VAL A 111 1.34 11.67 -20.13
CA VAL A 111 0.81 11.13 -18.87
C VAL A 111 1.95 10.85 -17.88
N ARG A 112 1.94 11.58 -16.75
CA ARG A 112 2.90 11.49 -15.65
C ARG A 112 2.26 11.15 -14.32
N THR A 113 0.99 11.51 -14.10
CA THR A 113 0.26 11.23 -12.86
C THR A 113 -0.86 10.22 -13.06
N ILE A 114 -1.31 9.59 -11.97
CA ILE A 114 -2.47 8.70 -11.98
C ILE A 114 -3.73 9.48 -12.40
N GLY A 115 -3.86 10.74 -11.97
CA GLY A 115 -4.98 11.60 -12.35
C GLY A 115 -4.98 11.96 -13.84
N GLU A 116 -3.80 12.15 -14.45
CA GLU A 116 -3.67 12.30 -15.90
C GLU A 116 -4.05 11.01 -16.64
N LEU A 117 -3.58 9.86 -16.16
CA LEU A 117 -3.94 8.56 -16.75
C LEU A 117 -5.46 8.33 -16.71
N ALA A 118 -6.10 8.62 -15.57
CA ALA A 118 -7.54 8.47 -15.40
C ALA A 118 -8.38 9.34 -16.35
N LYS A 119 -7.79 10.41 -16.91
CA LYS A 119 -8.42 11.30 -17.89
C LYS A 119 -8.16 10.88 -19.34
N THR A 120 -7.30 9.89 -19.58
CA THR A 120 -7.13 9.33 -20.94
C THR A 120 -8.34 8.47 -21.29
N ASN A 121 -8.93 8.70 -22.46
CA ASN A 121 -10.00 7.84 -22.96
C ASN A 121 -9.41 6.46 -23.26
N GLY A 122 -10.02 5.41 -22.69
CA GLY A 122 -9.71 4.01 -23.00
C GLY A 122 -10.11 3.62 -24.42
#